data_AF-A0A7Y3KBY2-F1
#
_entry.id   AF-A0A7Y3KBY2-F1
#
_cell.length_a   1.000
_cell.length_b   1.000
_cell.length_c   1.000
_cell.angle_alpha   90.00
_cell.angle_beta   90.00
_cell.angle_gamma   90.00
#
_symmetry.space_group_name_H-M   'P 1'
#
loop_
_entity.id
_entity.type
_entity.pdbx_description
1 polymer ?
#
loop_
_entity_poly.entity_id
_entity_poly.type
_entity_poly.pdbx_seq_one_letter_code
_entity_poly.pdbx_strand_id
1 'polypeptide(L)'
;MKMSMKSGGFWLILLVVILVNWGGNQINAWYMTLITGLLLGLSYKKGGLAFVSTLLASLLSWGGELVAQSFVAPVMPAANMIAGVMGFGTHAGNVVIVLSVVFGVLLALIGTWLGRAIQALFRHENRHKSYYAAR
;
A
#
# COMPACT_ATOMS: atom_id res chain seq x y z
N MET A 1 6.43 2.95 -28.58
CA MET A 1 7.62 3.34 -27.79
C MET A 1 7.60 2.62 -26.43
N LYS A 2 8.35 1.52 -26.29
CA LYS A 2 8.40 0.67 -25.09
C LYS A 2 9.40 1.33 -24.13
N MET A 3 8.93 2.19 -23.22
CA MET A 3 9.79 2.75 -22.18
C MET A 3 10.29 1.60 -21.30
N SER A 4 11.53 1.16 -21.57
CA SER A 4 12.29 0.32 -20.65
C SER A 4 12.54 1.17 -19.41
N MET A 5 11.76 0.95 -18.35
CA MET A 5 12.08 1.55 -17.05
C MET A 5 13.45 0.99 -16.67
N LYS A 6 14.47 1.85 -16.67
CA LYS A 6 15.75 1.53 -16.04
C LYS A 6 15.45 1.12 -14.61
N SER A 7 16.02 0.00 -14.16
CA SER A 7 15.76 -0.61 -12.84
C SER A 7 15.78 0.40 -11.69
N GLY A 8 16.61 1.44 -11.77
CA GLY A 8 16.68 2.51 -10.76
C GLY A 8 15.37 3.29 -10.55
N GLY A 9 14.57 3.51 -11.59
CA GLY A 9 13.31 4.27 -11.45
C GLY A 9 12.26 3.52 -10.63
N PHE A 10 12.22 2.19 -10.74
CA PHE A 10 11.33 1.33 -9.96
C PHE A 10 11.63 1.41 -8.46
N TRP A 11 12.91 1.23 -8.10
CA TRP A 11 13.35 1.27 -6.70
C TRP A 11 13.13 2.64 -6.06
N LEU A 12 13.33 3.72 -6.81
CA LEU A 12 13.09 5.07 -6.32
C LEU A 12 11.61 5.31 -6.00
N ILE A 13 10.69 4.89 -6.88
CA ILE A 13 9.25 5.00 -6.61
C ILE A 13 8.88 4.19 -5.36
N LEU A 14 9.39 2.97 -5.25
CA LEU A 14 9.11 2.08 -4.12
C LEU A 14 9.61 2.69 -2.79
N LEU A 15 10.83 3.23 -2.79
CA LEU A 15 11.40 3.93 -1.63
C LEU A 15 10.56 5.14 -1.24
N VAL A 16 10.15 5.98 -2.20
CA VAL A 16 9.31 7.16 -1.93
C VAL A 16 7.99 6.76 -1.30
N VAL A 17 7.32 5.71 -1.82
CA VAL A 17 6.06 5.24 -1.23
C VAL A 17 6.25 4.72 0.19
N ILE A 18 7.33 3.97 0.46
CA ILE A 18 7.65 3.51 1.82
C ILE A 18 7.79 4.69 2.76
N LEU A 19 8.57 5.71 2.37
CA LEU A 19 8.81 6.89 3.19
C LEU A 19 7.54 7.71 3.42
N VAL A 20 6.69 7.86 2.40
CA VAL A 20 5.40 8.56 2.51
C VAL A 20 4.45 7.82 3.46
N ASN A 21 4.33 6.49 3.33
CA ASN A 21 3.49 5.70 4.23
C ASN A 21 4.00 5.76 5.66
N TRP A 22 5.31 5.59 5.85
CA TRP A 22 5.93 5.65 7.17
C TRP A 22 5.74 7.04 7.80
N GLY A 23 6.07 8.11 7.08
CA GLY A 23 5.86 9.48 7.56
C GLY A 23 4.38 9.80 7.84
N GLY A 24 3.46 9.28 7.03
CA GLY A 24 2.02 9.39 7.25
C GLY A 24 1.58 8.73 8.56
N ASN A 25 2.08 7.54 8.87
CA ASN A 25 1.75 6.83 10.10
C ASN A 25 2.25 7.57 11.36
N GLN A 26 3.40 8.25 11.29
CA GLN A 26 3.93 9.06 12.40
C GLN A 26 3.00 10.20 12.81
N ILE A 27 2.19 10.72 11.89
CA ILE A 27 1.20 11.78 12.13
C ILE A 27 -0.25 11.23 12.20
N ASN A 28 -0.42 9.92 12.38
CA ASN A 28 -1.71 9.22 12.37
C ASN A 28 -2.50 9.34 11.06
N ALA A 29 -1.85 9.71 9.94
CA ALA A 29 -2.44 9.79 8.61
C ALA A 29 -2.39 8.43 7.89
N TRP A 30 -2.88 7.38 8.53
CA TRP A 30 -2.84 6.00 8.03
C TRP A 30 -3.55 5.84 6.66
N TYR A 31 -4.52 6.70 6.36
CA TYR A 31 -5.20 6.77 5.06
C TYR A 31 -4.26 7.09 3.88
N MET A 32 -3.06 7.64 4.13
CA MET A 32 -2.03 7.84 3.11
C MET A 32 -1.64 6.53 2.42
N THR A 33 -1.72 5.40 3.13
CA THR A 33 -1.49 4.06 2.56
C THR A 33 -2.47 3.74 1.42
N LEU A 34 -3.74 4.15 1.56
CA LEU A 34 -4.75 3.99 0.52
C LEU A 34 -4.42 4.88 -0.69
N ILE A 35 -4.04 6.14 -0.44
CA ILE A 35 -3.71 7.14 -1.46
C ILE A 35 -2.49 6.69 -2.26
N THR A 36 -1.41 6.25 -1.61
CA THR A 36 -0.20 5.77 -2.30
C THR A 36 -0.49 4.52 -3.12
N GLY A 37 -1.31 3.59 -2.60
CA GLY A 37 -1.82 2.45 -3.38
C GLY A 37 -2.55 2.90 -4.64
N LEU A 38 -3.46 3.87 -4.53
CA LEU A 38 -4.19 4.44 -5.66
C LEU A 38 -3.25 5.06 -6.69
N LEU A 39 -2.28 5.85 -6.25
CA LEU A 39 -1.30 6.47 -7.13
C LEU A 39 -0.43 5.42 -7.84
N LEU A 40 -0.04 4.33 -7.18
CA LEU A 40 0.67 3.22 -7.83
C LEU A 40 -0.21 2.52 -8.88
N GLY A 41 -1.49 2.29 -8.57
CA GLY A 41 -2.48 1.77 -9.52
C GLY A 41 -2.63 2.66 -10.77
N LEU A 42 -2.61 3.98 -10.59
CA LEU A 42 -2.63 4.98 -11.66
C LEU A 42 -1.29 5.16 -12.39
N SER A 43 -0.16 4.80 -11.80
CA SER A 43 1.16 5.04 -12.39
C SER A 43 1.61 3.86 -13.26
N TYR A 44 1.37 2.63 -12.82
CA TYR A 44 1.82 1.45 -13.55
C TYR A 44 0.90 1.08 -14.71
N LYS A 45 1.50 0.86 -15.89
CA LYS A 45 0.76 0.39 -17.08
C LYS A 45 0.32 -1.07 -16.96
N LYS A 46 1.16 -1.92 -16.33
CA LYS A 46 0.92 -3.35 -16.11
C LYS A 46 0.33 -3.56 -14.71
N GLY A 47 -0.85 -4.16 -14.65
CA GLY A 47 -1.55 -4.38 -13.37
C GLY A 47 -0.74 -5.19 -12.36
N GLY A 48 -0.12 -6.30 -12.80
CA GLY A 48 0.67 -7.15 -11.90
C GLY A 48 1.84 -6.42 -11.23
N LEU A 49 2.55 -5.55 -11.96
CA LEU A 49 3.65 -4.77 -11.36
C LEU A 49 3.15 -3.77 -10.33
N ALA A 50 1.97 -3.18 -10.54
CA ALA A 50 1.34 -2.28 -9.58
C ALA A 50 1.09 -3.01 -8.26
N PHE A 51 0.43 -4.17 -8.31
CA PHE A 51 0.11 -4.96 -7.13
C PHE A 51 1.35 -5.46 -6.38
N VAL A 52 2.37 -5.95 -7.10
CA VAL A 52 3.63 -6.38 -6.47
C VAL A 52 4.34 -5.21 -5.79
N SER A 53 4.39 -4.04 -6.44
CA SER A 53 5.01 -2.84 -5.86
C SER A 53 4.29 -2.40 -4.60
N THR A 54 2.96 -2.35 -4.65
CA THR A 54 2.10 -2.02 -3.51
C THR A 54 2.30 -2.99 -2.35
N LEU A 55 2.27 -4.30 -2.63
CA LEU A 55 2.48 -5.34 -1.62
C LEU A 55 3.83 -5.16 -0.91
N LEU A 56 4.92 -5.03 -1.68
CA LEU A 56 6.26 -4.85 -1.11
C LEU A 56 6.37 -3.55 -0.31
N ALA A 57 5.89 -2.43 -0.87
CA ALA A 57 5.98 -1.13 -0.21
C ALA A 57 5.17 -1.09 1.09
N SER A 58 3.95 -1.64 1.09
CA SER A 58 3.09 -1.69 2.29
C SER A 58 3.61 -2.64 3.36
N LEU A 59 4.10 -3.83 2.99
CA LEU A 59 4.75 -4.76 3.92
C LEU A 59 5.96 -4.11 4.59
N LEU A 60 6.82 -3.46 3.81
CA LEU A 60 8.01 -2.81 4.32
C LEU A 60 7.70 -1.58 5.15
N SER A 61 6.71 -0.76 4.77
CA SER A 61 6.37 0.43 5.56
C SER A 61 5.70 0.06 6.89
N TRP A 62 4.67 -0.79 6.87
CA TRP A 62 3.94 -1.17 8.09
C TRP A 62 4.73 -2.13 8.97
N GLY A 63 5.35 -3.16 8.38
CA GLY A 63 6.19 -4.09 9.13
C GLY A 63 7.48 -3.44 9.62
N GLY A 64 8.12 -2.63 8.78
CA GLY A 64 9.34 -1.89 9.15
C GLY A 64 9.10 -0.89 10.27
N GLU A 65 7.96 -0.19 10.25
CA GLU A 65 7.59 0.72 11.33
C GLU A 65 7.38 0.00 12.66
N LEU A 66 6.68 -1.13 12.68
CA LEU A 66 6.49 -1.93 13.91
C LEU A 66 7.82 -2.44 14.46
N VAL A 67 8.73 -2.88 13.59
CA VAL A 67 10.09 -3.26 13.96
C VAL A 67 10.85 -2.06 14.52
N ALA A 68 10.79 -0.90 13.87
CA ALA A 68 11.43 0.32 14.34
C ALA A 68 10.91 0.73 15.73
N GLN A 69 9.60 0.70 15.93
CA GLN A 69 8.97 1.02 17.22
C GLN A 69 9.36 0.01 18.32
N SER A 70 9.62 -1.25 17.97
CA SER A 70 10.03 -2.26 18.96
C SER A 70 11.39 -1.96 19.63
N PHE A 71 12.22 -1.12 19.02
CA PHE A 71 13.48 -0.68 19.60
C PHE A 71 13.33 0.46 20.62
N VAL A 72 12.22 1.20 20.57
CA VAL A 72 12.02 2.42 21.38
C VAL A 72 10.81 2.34 22.32
N ALA A 73 9.89 1.41 22.09
CA ALA A 73 8.63 1.30 22.82
C ALA A 73 8.29 -0.18 23.14
N PRO A 74 7.54 -0.43 24.23
CA PRO A 74 7.07 -1.77 24.58
C PRO A 74 5.89 -2.21 23.69
N VAL A 75 6.16 -2.45 22.41
CA VAL A 75 5.15 -2.84 21.39
C VAL A 75 4.41 -4.12 21.81
N MET A 76 5.14 -5.13 22.32
CA MET A 76 4.54 -6.42 22.66
C MET A 76 3.56 -6.35 23.84
N PRO A 77 3.88 -5.68 24.98
CA PRO A 77 2.90 -5.41 26.02
C PRO A 77 1.64 -4.69 25.54
N ALA A 78 1.80 -3.65 24.70
CA ALA A 78 0.66 -2.93 24.12
C ALA A 78 -0.19 -3.84 23.23
N ALA A 79 0.44 -4.63 22.36
CA ALA A 79 -0.24 -5.60 21.51
C ALA A 79 -0.98 -6.68 22.32
N ASN A 80 -0.40 -7.18 23.41
CA ASN A 80 -1.04 -8.13 24.33
C ASN A 80 -2.26 -7.53 25.04
N MET A 81 -2.19 -6.26 25.43
CA MET A 81 -3.33 -5.55 26.00
C MET A 81 -4.48 -5.44 24.99
N ILE A 82 -4.17 -5.04 23.75
CA ILE A 82 -5.15 -4.98 22.66
C ILE A 82 -5.73 -6.38 22.37
N ALA A 83 -4.90 -7.41 22.33
CA ALA A 83 -5.34 -8.80 22.14
C ALA A 83 -6.32 -9.25 23.23
N GLY A 84 -6.07 -8.87 24.49
CA GLY A 84 -6.98 -9.10 25.61
C GLY A 84 -8.34 -8.42 25.40
N VAL A 85 -8.34 -7.15 24.96
CA VAL A 85 -9.57 -6.39 24.66
C VAL A 85 -10.34 -7.01 23.50
N MET A 86 -9.66 -7.51 22.47
CA MET A 86 -10.27 -8.19 21.32
C MET A 86 -10.80 -9.60 21.64
N GLY A 87 -10.55 -10.12 22.85
CA GLY A 87 -10.95 -11.46 23.25
C GLY A 87 -10.04 -12.60 22.77
N PHE A 88 -8.85 -12.28 22.23
CA PHE A 88 -7.86 -13.29 21.83
C PHE A 88 -7.00 -13.81 23.00
N GLY A 89 -7.15 -13.20 24.18
CA GLY A 89 -6.35 -13.50 25.37
C GLY A 89 -5.11 -12.61 25.52
N THR A 90 -4.52 -12.60 26.71
CA THR A 90 -3.45 -11.66 27.12
C THR A 90 -2.06 -11.99 26.58
N HIS A 91 -1.91 -13.08 25.82
CA HIS A 91 -0.64 -13.54 25.26
C HIS A 91 -0.65 -13.62 23.73
N ALA A 92 -1.72 -13.13 23.09
CA ALA A 92 -1.92 -13.21 21.65
C ALA A 92 -1.49 -11.92 20.90
N GLY A 93 -0.58 -11.12 21.45
CA GLY A 93 -0.11 -9.86 20.85
C GLY A 93 0.48 -10.02 19.45
N ASN A 94 1.10 -11.16 19.15
CA ASN A 94 1.58 -11.49 17.79
C ASN A 94 0.45 -11.44 16.75
N VAL A 95 -0.76 -11.88 17.11
CA VAL A 95 -1.93 -11.85 16.21
C VAL A 95 -2.28 -10.41 15.87
N VAL A 96 -2.28 -9.51 16.85
CA VAL A 96 -2.56 -8.08 16.64
C VAL A 96 -1.53 -7.46 15.70
N ILE A 97 -0.23 -7.73 15.91
CA ILE A 97 0.85 -7.24 15.05
C ILE A 97 0.66 -7.71 13.60
N VAL A 98 0.39 -9.00 13.40
CA VAL A 98 0.14 -9.58 12.06
C VAL A 98 -1.09 -8.93 11.43
N LEU A 99 -2.18 -8.77 12.18
CA LEU A 99 -3.40 -8.12 11.69
C LEU A 99 -3.16 -6.67 11.30
N SER A 100 -2.34 -5.91 12.04
CA SER A 100 -1.97 -4.54 11.70
C SER A 100 -1.22 -4.46 10.37
N VAL A 101 -0.25 -5.35 10.14
CA VAL A 101 0.47 -5.41 8.85
C VAL A 101 -0.47 -5.82 7.72
N VAL A 102 -1.28 -6.85 7.93
CA VAL A 102 -2.27 -7.32 6.93
C VAL A 102 -3.26 -6.20 6.59
N PHE A 103 -3.75 -5.46 7.58
CA PHE A 103 -4.63 -4.33 7.38
C PHE A 103 -3.98 -3.26 6.50
N GLY A 104 -2.74 -2.86 6.80
CA GLY A 104 -1.99 -1.89 5.99
C GLY A 104 -1.81 -2.35 4.54
N VAL A 105 -1.47 -3.62 4.33
CA VAL A 105 -1.34 -4.23 3.01
C VAL A 105 -2.66 -4.21 2.25
N LEU A 106 -3.74 -4.69 2.87
CA LEU A 106 -5.07 -4.72 2.24
C LEU A 106 -5.54 -3.31 1.87
N LEU A 107 -5.33 -2.33 2.74
CA LEU A 107 -5.67 -0.93 2.48
C LEU A 107 -4.94 -0.40 1.24
N ALA A 108 -3.64 -0.67 1.11
CA ALA A 108 -2.85 -0.29 -0.07
C ALA A 108 -3.35 -1.00 -1.35
N LEU A 109 -3.68 -2.30 -1.25
CA LEU A 109 -4.18 -3.10 -2.36
C LEU A 109 -5.55 -2.61 -2.85
N ILE A 110 -6.45 -2.23 -1.94
CA ILE A 110 -7.74 -1.62 -2.28
C ILE A 110 -7.52 -0.33 -3.05
N GLY A 111 -6.62 0.54 -2.58
CA GLY A 111 -6.26 1.76 -3.30
C GLY A 111 -5.74 1.46 -4.69
N THR A 112 -4.83 0.48 -4.81
CA THR A 112 -4.27 0.04 -6.10
C THR A 112 -5.35 -0.45 -7.04
N TRP A 113 -6.25 -1.30 -6.55
CA TRP A 113 -7.40 -1.78 -7.32
C TRP A 113 -8.27 -0.64 -7.83
N LEU A 114 -8.58 0.34 -6.97
CA LEU A 114 -9.36 1.53 -7.34
C LEU A 114 -8.65 2.36 -8.42
N GLY A 115 -7.35 2.63 -8.27
CA GLY A 115 -6.56 3.33 -9.29
C GLY A 115 -6.55 2.58 -10.63
N ARG A 116 -6.48 1.24 -10.60
CA ARG A 116 -6.57 0.41 -11.81
C ARG A 116 -7.96 0.48 -12.46
N ALA A 117 -9.02 0.47 -11.67
CA ALA A 117 -10.39 0.61 -12.17
C ALA A 117 -10.59 1.98 -12.85
N ILE A 118 -10.10 3.06 -12.23
CA ILE A 118 -10.12 4.42 -12.80
C ILE A 118 -9.36 4.47 -14.14
N GLN A 119 -8.15 3.89 -14.22
CA GLN A 119 -7.44 3.80 -15.50
C GLN A 119 -8.22 3.03 -16.57
N ALA A 120 -8.89 1.94 -16.19
CA ALA A 120 -9.66 1.14 -17.14
C ALA A 120 -10.84 1.93 -17.71
N LEU A 121 -11.53 2.71 -16.87
CA LEU A 121 -12.62 3.59 -17.29
C LEU A 121 -12.16 4.60 -18.33
N PHE A 122 -11.07 5.33 -18.07
CA PHE A 122 -10.53 6.32 -19.02
C PHE A 122 -10.06 5.70 -20.34
N ARG A 123 -9.47 4.49 -20.29
CA ARG A 123 -9.06 3.78 -21.51
C ARG A 123 -10.27 3.34 -22.35
N HIS A 124 -11.39 3.01 -21.72
CA HIS A 124 -12.61 2.63 -22.43
C HIS A 124 -13.24 3.82 -23.15
N GLU A 125 -13.38 4.96 -22.46
CA GLU A 125 -13.94 6.19 -23.02
C GLU A 125 -13.13 6.68 -24.24
N ASN A 126 -11.80 6.65 -24.15
CA ASN A 126 -10.93 7.10 -25.25
C ASN A 126 -11.07 6.23 -26.50
N ARG A 127 -11.31 4.91 -26.36
CA ARG A 127 -11.56 4.04 -27.51
C ARG A 127 -12.85 4.43 -28.22
N HIS A 128 -13.92 4.72 -27.48
CA HIS A 128 -15.18 5.17 -28.08
C HIS A 128 -15.01 6.45 -28.89
N LYS A 129 -14.33 7.47 -28.35
CA LYS A 129 -14.07 8.72 -29.07
C LYS A 129 -13.31 8.50 -30.38
N SER A 130 -12.31 7.62 -30.40
CA SER A 130 -11.54 7.31 -31.61
C SER A 130 -12.37 6.62 -32.70
N TYR A 131 -13.39 5.82 -32.34
CA TYR A 131 -14.26 5.17 -33.34
C TYR A 131 -15.18 6.16 -34.06
N TYR A 132 -15.69 7.18 -33.37
CA TYR A 132 -16.57 8.17 -34.00
C TYR A 132 -15.81 9.22 -34.81
N ALA A 133 -14.58 9.56 -34.42
CA ALA A 133 -13.75 10.51 -35.17
C ALA A 133 -13.21 9.96 -36.51
N ALA A 134 -13.30 8.65 -36.74
CA ALA A 134 -12.83 7.99 -37.96
C ALA A 134 -13.95 7.73 -39.00
N ARG A 135 -15.18 8.19 -38.74
CA ARG A 135 -16.31 8.21 -39.68
C ARG A 135 -16.56 9.62 -40.15
#